data_AF-A0A7V6CR15-F1
#
_entry.id   AF-A0A7V6CR15-F1
#
_cell.length_a   1.000
_cell.length_b   1.000
_cell.length_c   1.000
_cell.angle_alpha   90.00
_cell.angle_beta   90.00
_cell.angle_gamma   90.00
#
_symmetry.space_group_name_H-M   'P 1'
#
loop_
_entity.id
_entity.type
_entity.pdbx_description
1 polymer ?
#
loop_
_entity_poly.entity_id
_entity_poly.type
_entity_poly.pdbx_seq_one_letter_code
_entity_poly.pdbx_strand_id
1 'polypeptide(L)'
;MKLITFLGTGNYEETTYCWGERAKCTRFLQEALVEWLQPKCVVMLLTEQARSKNWDACKARLQGITEIHEVSIPDGKSEQELWQIFEAIDSAVEKGDTLAYDITHSFRSLPMITLLAIAYLKQVKEVQLMHLLYGVFEAKDEQGRAPVFELTPFAELLDWLTAAKMFIATGDSRELASLLEREQNEAWREHRSQPPRSLKSLASALESVSNNLLLSRVPHLANSVEKLQQGLKQAQSEIRVWTPLLVPLLEQIEQAYSKFANDDLKTQLDLIEWYLQRGHIVQAMTLAREWLISYQAQQISKDWRNRNHRVDAECTLNKGLHEKRDDPLTRCWSQVIVLRNDLAHCGFGRAEGQVLEAKNIIGQAREVHKQLRDICKKAFPPADSSA
;
A
#
# COMPACT_ATOMS: atom_id res chain seq x y z
N MET A 1 7.08 8.69 24.12
CA MET A 1 7.94 7.93 23.20
C MET A 1 8.87 7.03 24.01
N LYS A 2 9.09 5.79 23.58
CA LYS A 2 10.10 4.86 24.11
C LYS A 2 11.31 4.85 23.18
N LEU A 3 12.53 4.79 23.71
CA LEU A 3 13.77 4.61 22.92
C LEU A 3 14.21 3.14 23.01
N ILE A 4 14.25 2.45 21.88
CA ILE A 4 14.75 1.08 21.78
C ILE A 4 16.19 1.12 21.27
N THR A 5 17.15 0.66 22.05
CA THR A 5 18.57 0.80 21.73
C THR A 5 19.38 -0.44 22.12
N PHE A 6 20.45 -0.69 21.37
CA PHE A 6 21.40 -1.76 21.63
C PHE A 6 22.68 -1.21 22.26
N LEU A 7 23.28 -1.96 23.19
CA LEU A 7 24.65 -1.70 23.65
C LEU A 7 25.61 -2.73 23.06
N GLY A 8 26.73 -2.26 22.53
CA GLY A 8 27.77 -3.10 21.96
C GLY A 8 28.87 -3.48 22.95
N THR A 9 29.76 -4.35 22.49
CA THR A 9 30.99 -4.75 23.20
C THR A 9 32.23 -3.99 22.74
N GLY A 10 32.07 -2.97 21.90
CA GLY A 10 33.16 -2.14 21.39
C GLY A 10 33.93 -1.41 22.49
N ASN A 11 35.12 -0.94 22.15
CA ASN A 11 35.88 -0.04 23.03
C ASN A 11 35.36 1.38 22.80
N TYR A 12 34.34 1.76 23.57
CA TYR A 12 33.76 3.10 23.46
C TYR A 12 34.79 4.16 23.86
N GLU A 13 34.96 5.16 23.01
CA GLU A 13 35.78 6.34 23.24
C GLU A 13 34.89 7.58 23.21
N GLU A 14 35.33 8.64 23.89
CA GLU A 14 34.61 9.91 23.85
C GLU A 14 34.67 10.52 22.44
N THR A 15 33.52 10.96 21.94
CA THR A 15 33.43 11.69 20.67
C THR A 15 32.27 12.68 20.73
N THR A 16 32.24 13.62 19.79
CA THR A 16 31.10 14.51 19.60
C THR A 16 30.18 13.92 18.55
N TYR A 17 29.02 13.42 18.96
CA TYR A 17 27.97 12.98 18.05
C TYR A 17 27.15 14.18 17.56
N CYS A 18 26.83 14.21 16.27
CA CYS A 18 26.06 15.29 15.64
C CYS A 18 24.80 14.76 14.94
N TRP A 19 23.64 15.31 15.28
CA TRP A 19 22.36 15.01 14.65
C TRP A 19 21.65 16.31 14.23
N GLY A 20 21.69 16.62 12.94
CA GLY A 20 21.26 17.94 12.45
C GLY A 20 22.10 19.05 13.10
N GLU A 21 21.44 20.01 13.75
CA GLU A 21 22.10 21.10 14.49
C GLU A 21 22.48 20.70 15.93
N ARG A 22 22.07 19.52 16.40
CA ARG A 22 22.36 19.04 17.76
C ARG A 22 23.74 18.40 17.81
N ALA A 23 24.47 18.65 18.88
CA ALA A 23 25.76 18.03 19.13
C ALA A 23 25.94 17.68 20.61
N LYS A 24 26.58 16.54 20.90
CA LYS A 24 26.87 16.11 22.27
C LYS A 24 28.20 15.37 22.31
N CYS A 25 29.11 15.84 23.16
CA CYS A 25 30.32 15.09 23.50
C CYS A 25 29.97 14.02 24.55
N THR A 26 30.08 12.76 24.18
CA THR A 26 29.84 11.63 25.08
C THR A 26 30.57 10.39 24.58
N ARG A 27 30.80 9.46 25.50
CA ARG A 27 31.27 8.11 25.21
C ARG A 27 30.18 7.19 24.67
N PHE A 28 28.91 7.42 25.02
CA PHE A 28 27.79 6.54 24.66
C PHE A 28 26.72 7.34 23.93
N LEU A 29 26.45 6.99 22.66
CA LEU A 29 25.42 7.66 21.87
C LEU A 29 24.06 7.70 22.58
N GLN A 30 23.74 6.67 23.38
CA GLN A 30 22.49 6.58 24.14
C GLN A 30 22.30 7.79 25.08
N GLU A 31 23.37 8.35 25.64
CA GLU A 31 23.30 9.58 26.45
C GLU A 31 22.86 10.78 25.59
N ALA A 32 23.45 10.93 24.40
CA ALA A 32 23.06 11.98 23.45
C ALA A 32 21.61 11.83 23.00
N LEU A 33 21.17 10.60 22.67
CA LEU A 33 19.79 10.34 22.26
C LEU A 33 18.79 10.63 23.36
N VAL A 34 19.07 10.26 24.61
CA VAL A 34 18.20 10.57 25.74
C VAL A 34 18.08 12.08 25.95
N GLU A 35 19.19 12.83 25.81
CA GLU A 35 19.17 14.28 25.89
C GLU A 35 18.33 14.92 24.77
N TRP A 36 18.53 14.49 23.52
CA TRP A 36 17.88 15.10 22.36
C TRP A 36 16.41 14.71 22.21
N LEU A 37 16.06 13.45 22.52
CA LEU A 37 14.72 12.90 22.30
C LEU A 37 13.83 12.95 23.55
N GLN A 38 14.42 13.07 24.73
CA GLN A 38 13.72 13.06 26.03
C GLN A 38 12.69 11.93 26.14
N PRO A 39 13.08 10.65 25.90
CA PRO A 39 12.14 9.55 25.94
C PRO A 39 11.60 9.31 27.36
N LYS A 40 10.36 8.81 27.45
CA LYS A 40 9.77 8.43 28.75
C LYS A 40 10.54 7.29 29.40
N CYS A 41 10.95 6.32 28.58
CA CYS A 41 11.81 5.23 28.99
C CYS A 41 12.73 4.77 27.85
N VAL A 42 13.79 4.09 28.23
CA VAL A 42 14.78 3.45 27.36
C VAL A 42 14.69 1.95 27.56
N VAL A 43 14.44 1.22 26.47
CA VAL A 43 14.58 -0.23 26.41
C VAL A 43 15.99 -0.53 25.92
N MET A 44 16.85 -0.96 26.84
CA MET A 44 18.24 -1.28 26.57
C MET A 44 18.38 -2.79 26.29
N LEU A 45 18.63 -3.15 25.03
CA LEU A 45 18.91 -4.52 24.63
C LEU A 45 20.38 -4.86 24.88
N LEU A 46 20.63 -5.88 25.70
CA LEU A 46 21.94 -6.25 26.22
C LEU A 46 22.24 -7.72 25.98
N THR A 47 23.35 -8.00 25.29
CA THR A 47 23.99 -9.33 25.40
C THR A 47 24.73 -9.45 26.74
N GLU A 48 25.02 -10.67 27.17
CA GLU A 48 25.79 -10.91 28.40
C GLU A 48 27.17 -10.22 28.36
N GLN A 49 27.81 -10.19 27.19
CA GLN A 49 29.10 -9.52 26.99
C GLN A 49 28.98 -7.99 27.06
N ALA A 50 27.95 -7.41 26.44
CA ALA A 50 27.72 -5.96 26.51
C ALA A 50 27.42 -5.52 27.95
N ARG A 51 26.64 -6.33 28.67
CA ARG A 51 26.32 -6.16 30.08
C ARG A 51 27.56 -6.13 30.95
N SER A 52 28.45 -7.12 30.83
CA SER A 52 29.66 -7.17 31.66
C SER A 52 30.69 -6.09 31.32
N LYS A 53 30.78 -5.65 30.06
CA LYS A 53 31.84 -4.75 29.60
C LYS A 53 31.52 -3.27 29.72
N ASN A 54 30.32 -2.86 29.31
CA ASN A 54 30.00 -1.45 29.07
C ASN A 54 28.75 -0.95 29.82
N TRP A 55 27.91 -1.85 30.34
CA TRP A 55 26.59 -1.46 30.84
C TRP A 55 26.64 -0.55 32.06
N ASP A 56 27.42 -0.87 33.10
CA ASP A 56 27.46 -0.06 34.32
C ASP A 56 27.88 1.39 34.04
N ALA A 57 28.85 1.58 33.16
CA ALA A 57 29.32 2.90 32.75
C ALA A 57 28.28 3.67 31.94
N CYS A 58 27.53 2.99 31.06
CA CYS A 58 26.44 3.59 30.29
C CYS A 58 25.25 3.93 31.18
N LYS A 59 24.82 2.98 32.03
CA LYS A 59 23.71 3.14 32.98
C LYS A 59 23.91 4.33 33.91
N ALA A 60 25.13 4.52 34.42
CA ALA A 60 25.46 5.68 35.28
C ALA A 60 25.23 7.03 34.59
N ARG A 61 25.31 7.11 33.25
CA ARG A 61 25.03 8.33 32.47
C ARG A 61 23.54 8.58 32.24
N LEU A 62 22.73 7.53 32.28
CA LEU A 62 21.28 7.60 32.01
C LEU A 62 20.45 7.64 33.29
N GLN A 63 21.01 7.15 34.40
CA GLN A 63 20.35 7.10 35.71
C GLN A 63 19.89 8.48 36.16
N GLY A 64 18.64 8.57 36.60
CA GLY A 64 18.02 9.82 37.06
C GLY A 64 17.54 10.74 35.95
N ILE A 65 17.81 10.43 34.68
CA ILE A 65 17.34 11.20 33.52
C ILE A 65 16.07 10.59 32.92
N THR A 66 16.03 9.26 32.78
CA THR A 66 14.91 8.51 32.18
C THR A 66 14.76 7.14 32.82
N GLU A 67 13.59 6.52 32.68
CA GLU A 67 13.36 5.14 33.12
C GLU A 67 14.11 4.17 32.20
N ILE A 68 14.74 3.14 32.77
CA ILE A 68 15.57 2.18 32.05
C ILE A 68 14.99 0.78 32.24
N HIS A 69 14.60 0.15 31.13
CA HIS A 69 14.21 -1.25 31.08
C HIS A 69 15.30 -2.07 30.39
N GLU A 70 15.86 -3.02 31.12
CA GLU A 70 16.92 -3.88 30.61
C GLU A 70 16.31 -5.14 29.99
N VAL A 71 16.65 -5.43 28.73
CA VAL A 71 16.19 -6.61 28.01
C VAL A 71 17.40 -7.44 27.61
N SER A 72 17.50 -8.65 28.15
CA SER A 72 18.57 -9.58 27.79
C SER A 72 18.30 -10.21 26.42
N ILE A 73 19.30 -10.21 25.55
CA ILE A 73 19.25 -10.83 24.23
C ILE A 73 20.48 -11.73 23.98
N PRO A 74 20.36 -12.77 23.13
CA PRO A 74 21.53 -13.54 22.69
C PRO A 74 22.40 -12.74 21.69
N ASP A 75 23.54 -13.32 21.30
CA ASP A 75 24.50 -12.68 20.38
C ASP A 75 24.02 -12.63 18.92
N GLY A 76 23.00 -13.42 18.55
CA GLY A 76 22.48 -13.49 17.18
C GLY A 76 23.36 -14.33 16.24
N LYS A 77 24.02 -15.36 16.78
CA LYS A 77 24.96 -16.23 16.04
C LYS A 77 24.28 -17.37 15.28
N SER A 78 22.99 -17.58 15.51
CA SER A 78 22.18 -18.59 14.83
C SER A 78 20.80 -18.01 14.49
N GLU A 79 20.08 -18.64 13.56
CA GLU A 79 18.71 -18.25 13.22
C GLU A 79 17.79 -18.26 14.45
N GLN A 80 17.93 -19.27 15.32
CA GLN A 80 17.17 -19.35 16.57
C GLN A 80 17.43 -18.16 17.49
N GLU A 81 18.69 -17.73 17.62
CA GLU A 81 19.02 -16.54 18.40
C GLU A 81 18.46 -15.26 17.78
N LEU A 82 18.41 -15.15 16.44
CA LEU A 82 17.78 -14.00 15.77
C LEU A 82 16.28 -13.93 16.05
N TRP A 83 15.58 -15.08 16.09
CA TRP A 83 14.17 -15.13 16.51
C TRP A 83 13.98 -14.71 17.96
N GLN A 84 14.84 -15.14 18.87
CA GLN A 84 14.79 -14.70 20.27
C GLN A 84 14.99 -13.19 20.42
N ILE A 85 15.86 -12.59 19.60
CA ILE A 85 16.05 -11.13 19.58
C ILE A 85 14.77 -10.44 19.09
N PHE A 86 14.17 -10.94 18.01
CA PHE A 86 12.91 -10.42 17.49
C PHE A 86 11.80 -10.48 18.55
N GLU A 87 11.63 -11.63 19.22
CA GLU A 87 10.65 -11.84 20.30
C GLU A 87 10.90 -10.91 21.50
N ALA A 88 12.16 -10.65 21.84
CA ALA A 88 12.54 -9.72 22.89
C ALA A 88 12.16 -8.27 22.55
N ILE A 89 12.41 -7.84 21.29
CA ILE A 89 11.98 -6.53 20.80
C ILE A 89 10.45 -6.44 20.82
N ASP A 90 9.76 -7.47 20.31
CA ASP A 90 8.31 -7.50 20.29
C ASP A 90 7.74 -7.39 21.71
N SER A 91 8.20 -8.22 22.65
CA SER A 91 7.70 -8.24 24.03
C SER A 91 7.92 -6.93 24.79
N ALA A 92 8.94 -6.15 24.42
CA ALA A 92 9.23 -4.86 25.04
C ALA A 92 8.36 -3.70 24.52
N VAL A 93 7.60 -3.94 23.45
CA VAL A 93 6.78 -2.93 22.77
C VAL A 93 5.30 -3.26 22.93
N GLU A 94 4.53 -2.26 23.31
CA GLU A 94 3.09 -2.34 23.50
C GLU A 94 2.33 -1.80 22.29
N LYS A 95 1.04 -2.15 22.22
CA LYS A 95 0.15 -1.66 21.17
C LYS A 95 0.01 -0.13 21.27
N GLY A 96 0.18 0.56 20.14
CA GLY A 96 0.05 2.01 20.02
C GLY A 96 1.25 2.81 20.54
N ASP A 97 2.36 2.13 20.89
CA ASP A 97 3.56 2.83 21.34
C ASP A 97 4.12 3.78 20.27
N THR A 98 4.63 4.92 20.71
CA THR A 98 5.46 5.81 19.91
C THR A 98 6.93 5.49 20.18
N LEU A 99 7.71 5.18 19.14
CA LEU A 99 9.05 4.60 19.26
C LEU A 99 10.12 5.43 18.54
N ALA A 100 11.31 5.47 19.13
CA ALA A 100 12.56 5.77 18.44
C ALA A 100 13.48 4.54 18.55
N TYR A 101 14.21 4.23 17.49
CA TYR A 101 15.17 3.13 17.46
C TYR A 101 16.59 3.66 17.25
N ASP A 102 17.55 3.06 17.94
CA ASP A 102 18.99 3.22 17.70
C ASP A 102 19.58 1.90 17.23
N ILE A 103 20.16 1.88 16.03
CA ILE A 103 20.84 0.70 15.45
C ILE A 103 22.37 0.84 15.41
N THR A 104 22.94 1.84 16.09
CA THR A 104 24.38 2.18 16.06
C THR A 104 25.32 1.02 16.40
N HIS A 105 24.99 0.26 17.44
CA HIS A 105 25.82 -0.85 17.90
C HIS A 105 25.20 -2.22 17.60
N SER A 106 24.28 -2.26 16.64
CA SER A 106 23.69 -3.48 16.14
C SER A 106 24.69 -4.23 15.25
N PHE A 107 25.20 -5.35 15.74
CA PHE A 107 26.19 -6.16 15.02
C PHE A 107 25.56 -6.96 13.86
N ARG A 108 26.22 -6.95 12.69
CA ARG A 108 25.90 -7.77 11.50
C ARG A 108 24.43 -7.73 11.07
N SER A 109 23.63 -8.74 11.43
CA SER A 109 22.24 -8.93 11.03
C SER A 109 21.25 -8.13 11.86
N LEU A 110 21.65 -7.63 13.03
CA LEU A 110 20.76 -6.90 13.95
C LEU A 110 20.09 -5.66 13.34
N PRO A 111 20.74 -4.81 12.53
CA PRO A 111 20.06 -3.70 11.87
C PRO A 111 18.93 -4.17 10.96
N MET A 112 19.16 -5.27 10.21
CA MET A 112 18.16 -5.86 9.31
C MET A 112 16.98 -6.44 10.09
N ILE A 113 17.25 -7.18 11.17
CA ILE A 113 16.20 -7.72 12.04
C ILE A 113 15.41 -6.59 12.69
N THR A 114 16.06 -5.51 13.12
CA THR A 114 15.39 -4.34 13.71
C THR A 114 14.46 -3.67 12.70
N LEU A 115 14.90 -3.50 11.45
CA LEU A 115 14.04 -2.94 10.40
C LEU A 115 12.81 -3.83 10.13
N LEU A 116 12.99 -5.15 10.11
CA LEU A 116 11.87 -6.10 9.98
C LEU A 116 10.95 -6.11 11.21
N ALA A 117 11.50 -5.96 12.42
CA ALA A 117 10.72 -5.83 13.65
C ALA A 117 9.89 -4.54 13.63
N ILE A 118 10.47 -3.41 13.23
CA ILE A 118 9.74 -2.15 13.05
C ILE A 118 8.56 -2.35 12.08
N ALA A 119 8.81 -2.95 10.91
CA ALA A 119 7.78 -3.22 9.93
C ALA A 119 6.63 -4.08 10.51
N TYR A 120 6.98 -5.15 11.22
CA TYR A 120 6.03 -6.03 11.89
C TYR A 120 5.22 -5.30 12.96
N LEU A 121 5.89 -4.55 13.83
CA LEU A 121 5.27 -3.84 14.95
C LEU A 121 4.30 -2.76 14.48
N LYS A 122 4.61 -2.06 13.38
CA LYS A 122 3.68 -1.09 12.77
C LYS A 122 2.38 -1.76 12.37
N GLN A 123 2.45 -2.96 11.82
CA GLN A 123 1.27 -3.69 11.33
C GLN A 123 0.50 -4.41 12.45
N VAL A 124 1.19 -5.03 13.40
CA VAL A 124 0.58 -5.89 14.42
C VAL A 124 0.25 -5.13 15.70
N LYS A 125 1.09 -4.17 16.07
CA LYS A 125 0.95 -3.37 17.29
C LYS A 125 0.61 -1.92 17.02
N GLU A 126 0.38 -1.51 15.77
CA GLU A 126 -0.04 -0.15 15.42
C GLU A 126 0.91 0.92 16.00
N VAL A 127 2.21 0.61 16.06
CA VAL A 127 3.22 1.52 16.64
C VAL A 127 3.51 2.68 15.70
N GLN A 128 3.88 3.82 16.27
CA GLN A 128 4.32 5.00 15.54
C GLN A 128 5.84 5.12 15.64
N LEU A 129 6.55 4.95 14.51
CA LEU A 129 7.98 5.21 14.44
C LEU A 129 8.22 6.71 14.27
N MET A 130 8.93 7.33 15.20
CA MET A 130 9.34 8.73 15.11
C MET A 130 10.75 8.87 14.53
N HIS A 131 11.66 7.99 14.96
CA HIS A 131 13.08 8.06 14.60
C HIS A 131 13.68 6.68 14.45
N LEU A 132 14.53 6.50 13.44
CA LEU A 132 15.42 5.35 13.31
C LEU A 132 16.82 5.92 13.11
N LEU A 133 17.65 5.86 14.15
CA LEU A 133 18.91 6.58 14.22
C LEU A 133 20.09 5.61 14.11
N TYR A 134 21.14 6.07 13.43
CA TYR A 134 22.40 5.34 13.28
C TYR A 134 23.59 6.30 13.43
N GLY A 135 24.28 6.21 14.55
CA GLY A 135 25.53 6.90 14.82
C GLY A 135 26.70 6.23 14.12
N VAL A 136 27.37 6.96 13.24
CA VAL A 136 28.48 6.43 12.44
C VAL A 136 29.79 6.85 13.06
N PHE A 137 30.17 6.17 14.16
CA PHE A 137 31.38 6.52 14.92
C PHE A 137 32.66 6.52 14.06
N GLU A 138 32.72 5.67 13.03
CA GLU A 138 33.87 5.58 12.13
C GLU A 138 33.92 6.71 11.09
N ALA A 139 32.80 7.38 10.82
CA ALA A 139 32.70 8.44 9.82
C ALA A 139 32.92 9.84 10.43
N LYS A 140 33.93 9.98 11.29
CA LYS A 140 34.27 11.28 11.89
C LYS A 140 34.70 12.28 10.83
N ASP A 141 34.24 13.52 10.97
CA ASP A 141 34.74 14.64 10.16
C ASP A 141 36.16 15.07 10.58
N GLU A 142 36.71 16.07 9.90
CA GLU A 142 38.04 16.63 10.17
C GLU A 142 38.18 17.18 11.61
N GLN A 143 37.06 17.54 12.25
CA GLN A 143 37.01 18.01 13.63
C GLN A 143 36.78 16.87 14.64
N GLY A 144 36.77 15.61 14.19
CA GLY A 144 36.59 14.44 15.03
C GLY A 144 35.13 14.18 15.46
N ARG A 145 34.16 14.81 14.79
CA ARG A 145 32.72 14.67 15.11
C ARG A 145 32.09 13.54 14.30
N ALA A 146 31.40 12.65 14.98
CA ALA A 146 30.71 11.51 14.37
C ALA A 146 29.26 11.89 14.00
N PRO A 147 28.81 11.68 12.76
CA PRO A 147 27.43 11.97 12.38
C PRO A 147 26.47 10.91 12.90
N VAL A 148 25.23 11.32 13.16
CA VAL A 148 24.08 10.45 13.42
C VAL A 148 23.10 10.62 12.29
N PHE A 149 22.87 9.54 11.54
CA PHE A 149 21.95 9.52 10.41
C PHE A 149 20.52 9.22 10.86
N GLU A 150 19.58 9.95 10.27
CA GLU A 150 18.14 9.68 10.36
C GLU A 150 17.75 8.75 9.20
N LEU A 151 17.37 7.53 9.55
CA LEU A 151 17.04 6.46 8.61
C LEU A 151 15.55 6.15 8.58
N THR A 152 14.70 6.89 9.31
CA THR A 152 13.23 6.78 9.23
C THR A 152 12.70 6.72 7.78
N PRO A 153 13.20 7.54 6.82
CA PRO A 153 12.72 7.48 5.43
C PRO A 153 12.85 6.09 4.78
N PHE A 154 13.83 5.29 5.18
CA PHE A 154 14.00 3.93 4.66
C PHE A 154 13.01 2.93 5.28
N ALA A 155 12.60 3.15 6.53
CA ALA A 155 11.54 2.36 7.16
C ALA A 155 10.16 2.70 6.57
N GLU A 156 9.94 3.97 6.22
CA GLU A 156 8.72 4.43 5.55
C GLU A 156 8.59 3.95 4.11
N LEU A 157 9.71 3.70 3.41
CA LEU A 157 9.70 3.13 2.06
C LEU A 157 8.88 1.84 1.98
N LEU A 158 8.89 1.02 3.03
CA LEU A 158 8.10 -0.21 3.07
C LEU A 158 6.59 0.05 3.09
N ASP A 159 6.15 1.12 3.75
CA ASP A 159 4.75 1.53 3.76
C ASP A 159 4.32 1.92 2.35
N TRP A 160 5.13 2.73 1.69
CA TRP A 160 4.89 3.17 0.31
C TRP A 160 4.80 2.00 -0.68
N LEU A 161 5.73 1.04 -0.57
CA LEU A 161 5.72 -0.16 -1.40
C LEU A 161 4.45 -0.99 -1.17
N THR A 162 4.04 -1.13 0.10
CA THR A 162 2.86 -1.89 0.47
C THR A 162 1.58 -1.21 -0.02
N ALA A 163 1.47 0.11 0.16
CA ALA A 163 0.33 0.92 -0.28
C ALA A 163 0.20 0.93 -1.82
N ALA A 164 1.30 1.11 -2.55
CA ALA A 164 1.31 1.04 -4.01
C ALA A 164 0.91 -0.36 -4.51
N LYS A 165 1.47 -1.42 -3.91
CA LYS A 165 1.09 -2.80 -4.24
C LYS A 165 -0.38 -3.06 -3.97
N MET A 166 -0.91 -2.59 -2.84
CA MET A 166 -2.33 -2.70 -2.51
C MET A 166 -3.19 -2.07 -3.60
N PHE A 167 -2.84 -0.84 -4.03
CA PHE A 167 -3.60 -0.16 -5.06
C PHE A 167 -3.53 -0.90 -6.40
N ILE A 168 -2.35 -1.33 -6.85
CA ILE A 168 -2.21 -2.05 -8.13
C ILE A 168 -2.96 -3.39 -8.12
N ALA A 169 -2.90 -4.11 -6.99
CA ALA A 169 -3.48 -5.44 -6.85
C ALA A 169 -4.99 -5.41 -6.65
N THR A 170 -5.54 -4.39 -5.99
CA THR A 170 -6.95 -4.39 -5.56
C THR A 170 -7.77 -3.23 -6.13
N GLY A 171 -7.15 -2.14 -6.59
CA GLY A 171 -7.85 -0.89 -6.89
C GLY A 171 -8.14 -0.02 -5.67
N ASP A 172 -7.67 -0.41 -4.48
CA ASP A 172 -7.83 0.38 -3.25
C ASP A 172 -6.63 1.31 -3.02
N SER A 173 -6.87 2.62 -3.12
CA SER A 173 -5.82 3.64 -2.98
C SER A 173 -5.74 4.28 -1.60
N ARG A 174 -6.60 3.90 -0.64
CA ARG A 174 -6.74 4.61 0.66
C ARG A 174 -5.43 4.81 1.39
N GLU A 175 -4.63 3.75 1.53
CA GLU A 175 -3.32 3.82 2.19
C GLU A 175 -2.34 4.74 1.44
N LEU A 176 -2.32 4.65 0.11
CA LEU A 176 -1.41 5.46 -0.71
C LEU A 176 -1.78 6.94 -0.69
N ALA A 177 -3.09 7.23 -0.76
CA ALA A 177 -3.63 8.58 -0.63
C ALA A 177 -3.27 9.18 0.74
N SER A 178 -3.50 8.42 1.83
CA SER A 178 -3.15 8.84 3.19
C SER A 178 -1.67 9.20 3.34
N LEU A 179 -0.76 8.38 2.78
CA LEU A 179 0.68 8.66 2.80
C LEU A 179 1.01 9.96 2.05
N LEU A 180 0.45 10.18 0.86
CA LEU A 180 0.65 11.43 0.09
C LEU A 180 0.15 12.67 0.84
N GLU A 181 -1.00 12.57 1.49
CA GLU A 181 -1.52 13.66 2.32
C GLU A 181 -0.64 13.95 3.52
N ARG A 182 -0.15 12.89 4.18
CA ARG A 182 0.75 12.98 5.34
C ARG A 182 2.04 13.71 4.99
N GLU A 183 2.73 13.30 3.92
CA GLU A 183 3.98 13.95 3.48
C GLU A 183 3.80 15.45 3.25
N GLN A 184 2.73 15.83 2.55
CA GLN A 184 2.44 17.24 2.33
C GLN A 184 2.16 17.94 3.66
N ASN A 185 1.32 17.37 4.52
CA ASN A 185 1.02 17.96 5.83
C ASN A 185 2.27 18.17 6.69
N GLU A 186 3.18 17.20 6.71
CA GLU A 186 4.42 17.24 7.49
C GLU A 186 5.40 18.26 6.92
N ALA A 187 5.62 18.27 5.61
CA ALA A 187 6.49 19.26 4.96
C ALA A 187 6.03 20.71 5.22
N TRP A 188 4.71 20.95 5.26
CA TRP A 188 4.15 22.25 5.61
C TRP A 188 4.27 22.56 7.11
N ARG A 189 4.03 21.59 7.99
CA ARG A 189 4.15 21.76 9.45
C ARG A 189 5.59 22.09 9.86
N GLU A 190 6.56 21.45 9.22
CA GLU A 190 7.99 21.62 9.48
C GLU A 190 8.60 22.84 8.78
N HIS A 191 7.80 23.64 8.06
CA HIS A 191 8.25 24.84 7.34
C HIS A 191 9.45 24.57 6.41
N ARG A 192 9.49 23.38 5.81
CA ARG A 192 10.61 22.99 4.96
C ARG A 192 10.65 23.88 3.70
N SER A 193 11.84 24.02 3.11
CA SER A 193 12.02 24.82 1.90
C SER A 193 11.22 24.23 0.73
N GLN A 194 10.33 25.03 0.12
CA GLN A 194 9.48 24.64 -1.02
C GLN A 194 8.60 23.38 -0.78
N PRO A 195 7.68 23.43 0.20
CA PRO A 195 6.84 22.29 0.52
C PRO A 195 5.93 21.93 -0.66
N PRO A 196 5.62 20.64 -0.85
CA PRO A 196 4.81 20.18 -1.97
C PRO A 196 3.38 20.72 -1.85
N ARG A 197 2.72 20.96 -2.99
CA ARG A 197 1.36 21.53 -3.04
C ARG A 197 0.37 20.58 -3.71
N SER A 198 0.87 19.61 -4.47
CA SER A 198 0.11 18.80 -5.40
C SER A 198 -0.12 17.36 -4.92
N LEU A 199 0.47 16.95 -3.79
CA LEU A 199 0.32 15.57 -3.29
C LEU A 199 -1.10 15.29 -2.80
N LYS A 200 -1.75 16.25 -2.13
CA LYS A 200 -3.16 16.11 -1.71
C LYS A 200 -4.12 16.04 -2.89
N SER A 201 -3.90 16.82 -3.95
CA SER A 201 -4.74 16.73 -5.15
C SER A 201 -4.52 15.40 -5.87
N LEU A 202 -3.27 14.91 -5.91
CA LEU A 202 -2.97 13.56 -6.40
C LEU A 202 -3.64 12.47 -5.55
N ALA A 203 -3.59 12.58 -4.22
CA ALA A 203 -4.29 11.68 -3.29
C ALA A 203 -5.79 11.62 -3.60
N SER A 204 -6.45 12.77 -3.74
CA SER A 204 -7.87 12.84 -4.10
C SER A 204 -8.17 12.23 -5.48
N ALA A 205 -7.27 12.38 -6.46
CA ALA A 205 -7.42 11.75 -7.77
C ALA A 205 -7.31 10.22 -7.69
N LEU A 206 -6.38 9.70 -6.89
CA LEU A 206 -6.24 8.27 -6.61
C LEU A 206 -7.49 7.71 -5.93
N GLU A 207 -8.04 8.40 -4.93
CA GLU A 207 -9.28 8.01 -4.25
C GLU A 207 -10.48 8.02 -5.19
N SER A 208 -10.57 8.99 -6.09
CA SER A 208 -11.63 9.06 -7.10
C SER A 208 -11.62 7.85 -8.02
N VAL A 209 -10.45 7.43 -8.51
CA VAL A 209 -10.30 6.20 -9.30
C VAL A 209 -10.71 4.98 -8.48
N SER A 210 -10.21 4.87 -7.24
CA SER A 210 -10.52 3.74 -6.36
C SER A 210 -12.02 3.62 -6.07
N ASN A 211 -12.67 4.71 -5.70
CA ASN A 211 -14.11 4.75 -5.46
C ASN A 211 -14.91 4.37 -6.72
N ASN A 212 -14.52 4.86 -7.89
CA ASN A 212 -15.21 4.54 -9.13
C ASN A 212 -15.06 3.06 -9.52
N LEU A 213 -13.89 2.45 -9.27
CA LEU A 213 -13.66 1.02 -9.46
C LEU A 213 -14.48 0.20 -8.44
N LEU A 214 -14.23 0.40 -7.15
CA LEU A 214 -14.76 -0.48 -6.10
C LEU A 214 -16.28 -0.38 -5.95
N LEU A 215 -16.87 0.79 -6.25
CA LEU A 215 -18.32 1.02 -6.24
C LEU A 215 -18.98 0.86 -7.62
N SER A 216 -18.24 0.38 -8.63
CA SER A 216 -18.72 0.15 -10.00
C SER A 216 -19.36 1.39 -10.66
N ARG A 217 -18.81 2.58 -10.43
CA ARG A 217 -19.25 3.84 -11.06
C ARG A 217 -18.55 4.05 -12.41
N VAL A 218 -18.69 3.07 -13.29
CA VAL A 218 -18.01 3.03 -14.61
C VAL A 218 -18.16 4.31 -15.44
N PRO A 219 -19.33 4.98 -15.51
CA PRO A 219 -19.47 6.23 -16.27
C PRO A 219 -18.56 7.38 -15.80
N HIS A 220 -18.04 7.32 -14.58
CA HIS A 220 -17.14 8.33 -14.01
C HIS A 220 -15.66 7.93 -14.08
N LEU A 221 -15.36 6.66 -14.41
CA LEU A 221 -14.01 6.11 -14.31
C LEU A 221 -13.03 6.80 -15.27
N ALA A 222 -13.39 6.95 -16.55
CA ALA A 222 -12.55 7.58 -17.58
C ALA A 222 -12.04 8.96 -17.15
N ASN A 223 -12.96 9.84 -16.75
CA ASN A 223 -12.62 11.17 -16.24
C ASN A 223 -11.76 11.13 -14.97
N SER A 224 -11.99 10.19 -14.05
CA SER A 224 -11.13 10.05 -12.87
C SER A 224 -9.71 9.60 -13.21
N VAL A 225 -9.55 8.73 -14.23
CA VAL A 225 -8.23 8.29 -14.71
C VAL A 225 -7.49 9.42 -15.43
N GLU A 226 -8.19 10.22 -16.24
CA GLU A 226 -7.59 11.41 -16.87
C GLU A 226 -7.11 12.42 -15.81
N LYS A 227 -7.91 12.66 -14.76
CA LYS A 227 -7.50 13.51 -13.64
C LYS A 227 -6.30 12.94 -12.88
N LEU A 228 -6.24 11.62 -12.70
CA LEU A 228 -5.06 10.96 -12.12
C LEU A 228 -3.81 11.21 -12.96
N GLN A 229 -3.88 11.03 -14.29
CA GLN A 229 -2.76 11.31 -15.20
C GLN A 229 -2.31 12.77 -15.13
N GLN A 230 -3.25 13.71 -15.05
CA GLN A 230 -2.94 15.14 -14.89
C GLN A 230 -2.29 15.42 -13.52
N GLY A 231 -2.84 14.85 -12.44
CA GLY A 231 -2.30 14.98 -11.09
C GLY A 231 -0.87 14.42 -10.97
N LEU A 232 -0.60 13.27 -11.60
CA LEU A 232 0.73 12.68 -11.67
C LEU A 232 1.74 13.61 -12.38
N LYS A 233 1.35 14.20 -13.51
CA LYS A 233 2.18 15.17 -14.24
C LYS A 233 2.47 16.43 -13.42
N GLN A 234 1.47 16.96 -12.72
CA GLN A 234 1.61 18.15 -11.88
C GLN A 234 2.52 17.89 -10.67
N ALA A 235 2.35 16.74 -10.02
CA ALA A 235 3.13 16.37 -8.85
C ALA A 235 4.55 15.86 -9.19
N GLN A 236 4.87 15.60 -10.46
CA GLN A 236 6.11 14.91 -10.86
C GLN A 236 7.38 15.61 -10.36
N SER A 237 7.46 16.94 -10.46
CA SER A 237 8.61 17.70 -9.98
C SER A 237 8.72 17.67 -8.45
N GLU A 238 7.59 17.79 -7.75
CA GLU A 238 7.51 17.70 -6.30
C GLU A 238 7.94 16.31 -5.81
N ILE A 239 7.39 15.24 -6.40
CA ILE A 239 7.73 13.85 -6.06
C ILE A 239 9.22 13.58 -6.27
N ARG A 240 9.82 14.07 -7.37
CA ARG A 240 11.26 13.88 -7.62
C ARG A 240 12.15 14.51 -6.56
N VAL A 241 11.71 15.61 -5.95
CA VAL A 241 12.45 16.33 -4.90
C VAL A 241 12.19 15.72 -3.53
N TRP A 242 10.93 15.45 -3.22
CA TRP A 242 10.48 15.06 -1.88
C TRP A 242 10.55 13.56 -1.64
N THR A 243 10.21 12.76 -2.64
CA THR A 243 10.03 11.32 -2.50
C THR A 243 10.45 10.59 -3.79
N PRO A 244 11.72 10.70 -4.23
CA PRO A 244 12.16 10.18 -5.54
C PRO A 244 11.94 8.67 -5.69
N LEU A 245 11.95 7.93 -4.58
CA LEU A 245 11.71 6.48 -4.55
C LEU A 245 10.29 6.10 -4.98
N LEU A 246 9.34 7.03 -4.97
CA LEU A 246 7.96 6.81 -5.39
C LEU A 246 7.77 6.95 -6.90
N VAL A 247 8.71 7.57 -7.62
CA VAL A 247 8.58 7.81 -9.06
C VAL A 247 8.29 6.49 -9.82
N PRO A 248 9.07 5.40 -9.63
CA PRO A 248 8.79 4.16 -10.34
C PRO A 248 7.46 3.50 -9.93
N LEU A 249 7.01 3.69 -8.68
CA LEU A 249 5.75 3.15 -8.19
C LEU A 249 4.56 3.89 -8.82
N LEU A 250 4.65 5.20 -8.93
CA LEU A 250 3.61 6.02 -9.54
C LEU A 250 3.52 5.81 -11.06
N GLU A 251 4.65 5.56 -11.73
CA GLU A 251 4.67 5.14 -13.14
C GLU A 251 3.96 3.79 -13.34
N GLN A 252 4.17 2.82 -12.44
CA GLN A 252 3.44 1.55 -12.49
C GLN A 252 1.93 1.75 -12.29
N ILE A 253 1.54 2.67 -11.40
CA ILE A 253 0.13 3.03 -11.19
C ILE A 253 -0.47 3.66 -12.45
N GLU A 254 0.23 4.61 -13.07
CA GLU A 254 -0.22 5.23 -14.33
C GLU A 254 -0.43 4.18 -15.41
N GLN A 255 0.54 3.29 -15.59
CA GLN A 255 0.47 2.20 -16.56
C GLN A 255 -0.70 1.26 -16.27
N ALA A 256 -0.91 0.88 -15.00
CA ALA A 256 -1.97 -0.04 -14.60
C ALA A 256 -3.38 0.46 -14.95
N TYR A 257 -3.61 1.78 -14.92
CA TYR A 257 -4.94 2.38 -15.10
C TYR A 257 -5.14 3.14 -16.41
N SER A 258 -4.07 3.51 -17.12
CA SER A 258 -4.13 4.32 -18.35
C SER A 258 -5.15 3.85 -19.40
N LYS A 259 -5.28 2.53 -19.60
CA LYS A 259 -6.25 1.94 -20.55
C LYS A 259 -7.71 2.24 -20.22
N PHE A 260 -8.03 2.60 -18.97
CA PHE A 260 -9.37 2.95 -18.51
C PHE A 260 -9.72 4.43 -18.68
N ALA A 261 -8.88 5.22 -19.35
CA ALA A 261 -9.17 6.61 -19.70
C ALA A 261 -10.25 6.75 -20.80
N ASN A 262 -10.61 5.66 -21.49
CA ASN A 262 -11.67 5.65 -22.52
C ASN A 262 -12.96 5.01 -21.98
N ASP A 263 -14.12 5.64 -22.24
CA ASP A 263 -15.43 5.06 -21.94
C ASP A 263 -16.07 4.45 -23.20
N ASP A 264 -15.61 3.25 -23.54
CA ASP A 264 -16.16 2.43 -24.63
C ASP A 264 -16.34 0.96 -24.23
N LEU A 265 -17.06 0.20 -25.06
CA LEU A 265 -17.36 -1.20 -24.78
C LEU A 265 -16.13 -2.10 -24.71
N LYS A 266 -15.05 -1.80 -25.46
CA LYS A 266 -13.83 -2.61 -25.44
C LYS A 266 -13.11 -2.40 -24.12
N THR A 267 -12.96 -1.16 -23.68
CA THR A 267 -12.37 -0.82 -22.38
C THR A 267 -13.20 -1.37 -21.22
N GLN A 268 -14.54 -1.38 -21.33
CA GLN A 268 -15.40 -2.00 -20.31
C GLN A 268 -15.21 -3.53 -20.23
N LEU A 269 -14.92 -4.24 -21.33
CA LEU A 269 -14.53 -5.66 -21.27
C LEU A 269 -13.18 -5.86 -20.58
N ASP A 270 -12.20 -5.00 -20.89
CA ASP A 270 -10.91 -5.01 -20.19
C ASP A 270 -11.09 -4.76 -18.69
N LEU A 271 -12.08 -3.96 -18.31
CA LEU A 271 -12.42 -3.70 -16.90
C LEU A 271 -13.11 -4.91 -16.24
N ILE A 272 -14.01 -5.62 -16.95
CA ILE A 272 -14.59 -6.89 -16.46
C ILE A 272 -13.46 -7.90 -16.21
N GLU A 273 -12.52 -8.03 -17.14
CA GLU A 273 -11.36 -8.90 -16.97
C GLU A 273 -10.50 -8.47 -15.77
N TRP A 274 -10.24 -7.17 -15.64
CA TRP A 274 -9.48 -6.61 -14.52
C TRP A 274 -10.12 -6.95 -13.17
N TYR A 275 -11.45 -6.85 -13.06
CA TYR A 275 -12.18 -7.27 -11.85
C TYR A 275 -12.03 -8.76 -11.58
N LEU A 276 -12.19 -9.63 -12.59
CA LEU A 276 -12.06 -11.08 -12.44
C LEU A 276 -10.66 -11.52 -12.00
N GLN A 277 -9.62 -10.90 -12.57
CA GLN A 277 -8.23 -11.18 -12.21
C GLN A 277 -7.92 -10.81 -10.75
N ARG A 278 -8.69 -9.89 -10.16
CA ARG A 278 -8.47 -9.35 -8.80
C ARG A 278 -9.51 -9.82 -7.78
N GLY A 279 -10.37 -10.78 -8.15
CA GLY A 279 -11.37 -11.34 -7.25
C GLY A 279 -12.62 -10.47 -7.03
N HIS A 280 -12.80 -9.38 -7.78
CA HIS A 280 -13.98 -8.51 -7.74
C HIS A 280 -15.15 -9.09 -8.53
N ILE A 281 -15.58 -10.29 -8.16
CA ILE A 281 -16.54 -11.09 -8.95
C ILE A 281 -17.92 -10.41 -9.05
N VAL A 282 -18.38 -9.77 -7.98
CA VAL A 282 -19.66 -9.04 -7.95
C VAL A 282 -19.65 -7.87 -8.93
N GLN A 283 -18.58 -7.07 -8.92
CA GLN A 283 -18.39 -5.94 -9.83
C GLN A 283 -18.31 -6.42 -11.28
N ALA A 284 -17.53 -7.48 -11.54
CA ALA A 284 -17.41 -8.08 -12.86
C ALA A 284 -18.79 -8.49 -13.43
N MET A 285 -19.60 -9.20 -12.65
CA MET A 285 -20.90 -9.69 -13.12
C MET A 285 -21.97 -8.60 -13.20
N THR A 286 -21.90 -7.59 -12.33
CA THR A 286 -22.76 -6.42 -12.43
C THR A 286 -22.46 -5.64 -13.70
N LEU A 287 -21.18 -5.40 -14.01
CA LEU A 287 -20.77 -4.73 -15.24
C LEU A 287 -21.04 -5.58 -16.49
N ALA A 288 -20.83 -6.90 -16.44
CA ALA A 288 -21.15 -7.80 -17.55
C ALA A 288 -22.62 -7.70 -17.99
N ARG A 289 -23.55 -7.59 -17.02
CA ARG A 289 -24.97 -7.37 -17.32
C ARG A 289 -25.18 -6.04 -18.04
N GLU A 290 -24.64 -4.96 -17.49
CA GLU A 290 -24.80 -3.62 -18.08
C GLU A 290 -24.14 -3.51 -19.46
N TRP A 291 -23.04 -4.24 -19.67
CA TRP A 291 -22.33 -4.31 -20.94
C TRP A 291 -23.18 -4.94 -22.03
N LEU A 292 -23.86 -6.07 -21.75
CA LEU A 292 -24.75 -6.72 -22.72
C LEU A 292 -25.90 -5.81 -23.15
N ILE A 293 -26.46 -5.04 -22.22
CA ILE A 293 -27.49 -4.02 -22.52
C ILE A 293 -26.90 -2.94 -23.41
N SER A 294 -25.71 -2.41 -23.06
CA SER A 294 -25.04 -1.37 -23.86
C SER A 294 -24.73 -1.87 -25.27
N TYR A 295 -24.23 -3.10 -25.39
CA TYR A 295 -23.96 -3.78 -26.65
C TYR A 295 -25.24 -3.90 -27.49
N GLN A 296 -26.33 -4.42 -26.92
CA GLN A 296 -27.59 -4.57 -27.63
C GLN A 296 -28.15 -3.22 -28.10
N ALA A 297 -28.03 -2.16 -27.28
CA ALA A 297 -28.44 -0.81 -27.66
C ALA A 297 -27.65 -0.30 -28.88
N GLN A 298 -26.34 -0.54 -28.94
CA GLN A 298 -25.53 -0.20 -30.11
C GLN A 298 -25.92 -1.00 -31.36
N GLN A 299 -26.24 -2.30 -31.22
CA GLN A 299 -26.66 -3.15 -32.35
C GLN A 299 -27.97 -2.66 -33.00
N ILE A 300 -28.84 -2.01 -32.23
CA ILE A 300 -30.08 -1.39 -32.74
C ILE A 300 -29.90 0.11 -33.04
N SER A 301 -28.65 0.56 -33.21
CA SER A 301 -28.27 1.95 -33.52
C SER A 301 -28.83 3.00 -32.57
N LYS A 302 -29.02 2.63 -31.30
CA LYS A 302 -29.46 3.53 -30.24
C LYS A 302 -28.30 3.96 -29.36
N ASP A 303 -28.44 5.14 -28.76
CA ASP A 303 -27.50 5.61 -27.74
C ASP A 303 -27.58 4.73 -26.49
N TRP A 304 -26.50 3.99 -26.23
CA TRP A 304 -26.38 3.05 -25.11
C TRP A 304 -26.27 3.74 -23.73
N ARG A 305 -26.04 5.06 -23.70
CA ARG A 305 -26.07 5.86 -22.46
C ARG A 305 -27.46 6.36 -22.12
N ASN A 306 -28.36 6.47 -23.11
CA ASN A 306 -29.72 6.93 -22.90
C ASN A 306 -30.56 5.87 -22.16
N ARG A 307 -31.22 6.29 -21.07
CA ARG A 307 -32.03 5.40 -20.23
C ARG A 307 -33.13 4.64 -20.99
N ASN A 308 -33.88 5.31 -21.87
CA ASN A 308 -35.00 4.69 -22.58
C ASN A 308 -34.49 3.66 -23.59
N HIS A 309 -33.42 3.98 -24.29
CA HIS A 309 -32.77 3.06 -25.22
C HIS A 309 -32.24 1.80 -24.53
N ARG A 310 -31.70 1.94 -23.30
CA ARG A 310 -31.28 0.79 -22.48
C ARG A 310 -32.45 -0.10 -22.09
N VAL A 311 -33.60 0.47 -21.74
CA VAL A 311 -34.83 -0.29 -21.46
C VAL A 311 -35.26 -1.09 -22.69
N ASP A 312 -35.26 -0.48 -23.87
CA ASP A 312 -35.61 -1.17 -25.12
C ASP A 312 -34.65 -2.32 -25.44
N ALA A 313 -33.35 -2.10 -25.22
CA ALA A 313 -32.31 -3.11 -25.39
C ALA A 313 -32.50 -4.28 -24.41
N GLU A 314 -32.77 -4.00 -23.13
CA GLU A 314 -33.07 -5.02 -22.13
C GLU A 314 -34.34 -5.81 -22.49
N CYS A 315 -35.42 -5.15 -22.91
CA CYS A 315 -36.63 -5.83 -23.40
C CYS A 315 -36.34 -6.75 -24.58
N THR A 316 -35.45 -6.35 -25.49
CA THR A 316 -35.04 -7.17 -26.64
C THR A 316 -34.30 -8.43 -26.20
N LEU A 317 -33.37 -8.30 -25.25
CA LEU A 317 -32.64 -9.44 -24.67
C LEU A 317 -33.59 -10.40 -23.94
N ASN A 318 -34.53 -9.87 -23.15
CA ASN A 318 -35.54 -10.66 -22.45
C ASN A 318 -36.51 -11.37 -23.40
N LYS A 319 -36.89 -10.72 -24.50
CA LYS A 319 -37.69 -11.34 -25.56
C LYS A 319 -36.95 -12.52 -26.20
N GLY A 320 -35.64 -12.39 -26.45
CA GLY A 320 -34.80 -13.50 -26.93
C GLY A 320 -34.85 -14.73 -26.02
N LEU A 321 -34.81 -14.52 -24.69
CA LEU A 321 -34.98 -15.60 -23.71
C LEU A 321 -36.37 -16.23 -23.75
N HIS A 322 -37.43 -15.42 -23.80
CA HIS A 322 -38.81 -15.92 -23.88
C HIS A 322 -39.07 -16.74 -25.14
N GLU A 323 -38.51 -16.30 -26.27
CA GLU A 323 -38.60 -17.01 -27.55
C GLU A 323 -37.64 -18.19 -27.67
N LYS A 324 -36.81 -18.45 -26.65
CA LYS A 324 -35.81 -19.54 -26.61
C LYS A 324 -34.88 -19.53 -27.82
N ARG A 325 -34.43 -18.34 -28.25
CA ARG A 325 -33.50 -18.21 -29.37
C ARG A 325 -32.17 -18.89 -29.03
N ASP A 326 -31.70 -19.77 -29.92
CA ASP A 326 -30.40 -20.41 -29.77
C ASP A 326 -29.30 -19.61 -30.47
N ASP A 327 -28.97 -18.47 -29.87
CA ASP A 327 -27.89 -17.61 -30.32
C ASP A 327 -26.91 -17.29 -29.18
N PRO A 328 -25.65 -16.93 -29.48
CA PRO A 328 -24.63 -16.67 -28.45
C PRO A 328 -25.01 -15.55 -27.48
N LEU A 329 -25.74 -14.51 -27.94
CA LEU A 329 -26.11 -13.36 -27.12
C LEU A 329 -27.17 -13.76 -26.10
N THR A 330 -28.22 -14.46 -26.54
CA THR A 330 -29.30 -14.95 -25.68
C THR A 330 -28.77 -15.93 -24.62
N ARG A 331 -27.85 -16.84 -25.00
CA ARG A 331 -27.19 -17.76 -24.05
C ARG A 331 -26.37 -17.03 -23.00
N CYS A 332 -25.55 -16.06 -23.41
CA CYS A 332 -24.74 -15.27 -22.50
C CYS A 332 -25.61 -14.43 -21.55
N TRP A 333 -26.66 -13.79 -22.06
CA TRP A 333 -27.61 -13.01 -21.26
C TRP A 333 -28.28 -13.85 -20.17
N SER A 334 -28.74 -15.07 -20.51
CA SER A 334 -29.30 -16.02 -19.54
C SER A 334 -28.33 -16.30 -18.39
N GLN A 335 -27.08 -16.65 -18.74
CA GLN A 335 -26.06 -17.01 -17.76
C GLN A 335 -25.70 -15.83 -16.85
N VAL A 336 -25.55 -14.63 -17.42
CA VAL A 336 -25.22 -13.41 -16.67
C VAL A 336 -26.32 -13.04 -15.69
N ILE A 337 -27.61 -13.09 -16.08
CA ILE A 337 -28.71 -12.78 -15.17
C ILE A 337 -28.70 -13.71 -13.97
N VAL A 338 -28.60 -15.04 -14.21
CA VAL A 338 -28.64 -16.03 -13.14
C VAL A 338 -27.49 -15.82 -12.16
N LEU A 339 -26.27 -15.63 -12.68
CA LEU A 339 -25.06 -15.48 -11.87
C LEU A 339 -25.03 -14.15 -11.12
N ARG A 340 -25.34 -13.04 -11.80
CA ARG A 340 -25.40 -11.71 -11.18
C ARG A 340 -26.46 -11.65 -10.09
N ASN A 341 -27.64 -12.24 -10.31
CA ASN A 341 -28.71 -12.24 -9.31
C ASN A 341 -28.36 -13.08 -8.09
N ASP A 342 -27.73 -14.25 -8.29
CA ASP A 342 -27.21 -15.07 -7.19
C ASP A 342 -26.25 -14.26 -6.30
N LEU A 343 -25.29 -13.58 -6.92
CA LEU A 343 -24.34 -12.69 -6.25
C LEU A 343 -25.02 -11.50 -5.56
N ALA A 344 -25.94 -10.82 -6.23
CA ALA A 344 -26.62 -9.62 -5.71
C ALA A 344 -27.58 -9.92 -4.54
N HIS A 345 -28.14 -11.13 -4.51
CA HIS A 345 -28.99 -11.60 -3.41
C HIS A 345 -28.22 -12.43 -2.38
N CYS A 346 -26.88 -12.49 -2.46
CA CYS A 346 -26.02 -13.24 -1.54
C CYS A 346 -26.42 -14.71 -1.37
N GLY A 347 -26.94 -15.34 -2.43
CA GLY A 347 -27.46 -16.71 -2.40
C GLY A 347 -28.82 -16.89 -1.71
N PHE A 348 -29.44 -15.84 -1.15
CA PHE A 348 -30.77 -15.92 -0.54
C PHE A 348 -31.90 -16.05 -1.58
N GLY A 349 -33.02 -16.65 -1.17
CA GLY A 349 -34.23 -16.76 -1.99
C GLY A 349 -34.23 -17.93 -2.99
N ARG A 350 -33.29 -18.87 -2.85
CA ARG A 350 -33.24 -20.12 -3.63
C ARG A 350 -33.55 -21.33 -2.75
N ALA A 351 -34.07 -22.40 -3.34
CA ALA A 351 -34.27 -23.66 -2.62
C ALA A 351 -32.91 -24.26 -2.21
N GLU A 352 -32.92 -25.09 -1.17
CA GLU A 352 -31.75 -25.84 -0.72
C GLU A 352 -31.15 -26.66 -1.89
N GLY A 353 -29.84 -26.56 -2.12
CA GLY A 353 -29.16 -27.17 -3.27
C GLY A 353 -29.17 -26.37 -4.59
N GLN A 354 -29.84 -25.20 -4.63
CA GLN A 354 -29.84 -24.30 -5.81
C GLN A 354 -28.93 -23.07 -5.64
N VAL A 355 -28.35 -22.89 -4.46
CA VAL A 355 -27.32 -21.87 -4.19
C VAL A 355 -26.03 -22.30 -4.86
N LEU A 356 -25.41 -21.40 -5.63
CA LEU A 356 -24.18 -21.74 -6.32
C LEU A 356 -22.99 -21.74 -5.35
N GLU A 357 -22.25 -22.84 -5.34
CA GLU A 357 -20.97 -22.91 -4.65
C GLU A 357 -19.99 -21.85 -5.16
N ALA A 358 -19.25 -21.19 -4.26
CA ALA A 358 -18.35 -20.09 -4.61
C ALA A 358 -17.32 -20.45 -5.71
N LYS A 359 -16.79 -21.68 -5.70
CA LYS A 359 -15.87 -22.18 -6.73
C LYS A 359 -16.51 -22.23 -8.13
N ASN A 360 -17.80 -22.55 -8.20
CA ASN A 360 -18.55 -22.63 -9.45
C ASN A 360 -18.85 -21.23 -9.98
N ILE A 361 -19.13 -20.26 -9.09
CA ILE A 361 -19.35 -18.85 -9.45
C ILE A 361 -18.14 -18.29 -10.20
N ILE A 362 -16.92 -18.48 -9.70
CA ILE A 362 -15.69 -17.97 -10.33
C ILE A 362 -15.50 -18.58 -11.73
N GLY A 363 -15.69 -19.90 -11.86
CA GLY A 363 -15.60 -20.59 -13.15
C GLY A 363 -16.63 -20.08 -14.15
N GLN A 364 -17.88 -19.92 -13.72
CA GLN A 364 -18.96 -19.39 -14.56
C GLN A 364 -18.72 -17.92 -14.95
N ALA A 365 -18.19 -17.09 -14.05
CA ALA A 365 -17.88 -15.69 -14.33
C ALA A 365 -16.78 -15.54 -15.39
N ARG A 366 -15.76 -16.41 -15.37
CA ARG A 366 -14.72 -16.47 -16.41
C ARG A 366 -15.29 -16.92 -17.76
N GLU A 367 -16.19 -17.90 -17.76
CA GLU A 367 -16.87 -18.35 -18.98
C GLU A 367 -17.77 -17.25 -19.57
N VAL A 368 -18.52 -16.53 -18.74
CA VAL A 368 -19.25 -15.32 -19.15
C VAL A 368 -18.31 -14.34 -19.85
N HIS A 369 -17.19 -13.99 -19.23
CA HIS A 369 -16.24 -13.04 -19.83
C HIS A 369 -15.72 -13.51 -21.19
N LYS A 370 -15.42 -14.80 -21.35
CA LYS A 370 -15.04 -15.39 -22.64
C LYS A 370 -16.14 -15.20 -23.70
N GLN A 371 -17.39 -15.49 -23.35
CA GLN A 371 -18.53 -15.27 -24.26
C GLN A 371 -18.69 -13.80 -24.64
N LEU A 372 -18.53 -12.87 -23.69
CA LEU A 372 -18.58 -11.42 -23.97
C LEU A 372 -17.48 -11.00 -24.96
N ARG A 373 -16.25 -11.50 -24.79
CA ARG A 373 -15.15 -11.26 -25.72
C ARG A 373 -15.47 -11.79 -27.12
N ASP A 374 -16.03 -12.99 -27.21
CA ASP A 374 -16.40 -13.60 -28.50
C ASP A 374 -17.54 -12.84 -29.20
N ILE A 375 -18.53 -12.35 -28.44
CA ILE A 375 -19.60 -11.47 -28.94
C ILE A 375 -18.99 -10.16 -29.47
N CYS A 376 -18.12 -9.52 -28.69
CA CYS A 376 -17.49 -8.26 -29.08
C CYS A 376 -16.60 -8.39 -30.33
N LYS A 377 -15.81 -9.46 -30.45
CA LYS A 377 -14.96 -9.70 -31.63
C LYS A 377 -15.75 -9.82 -32.93
N LYS A 378 -16.94 -10.43 -32.87
CA LYS A 378 -17.81 -10.58 -34.04
C LYS A 378 -18.42 -9.24 -34.48
N ALA A 379 -18.72 -8.35 -33.54
CA ALA A 379 -19.31 -7.05 -33.82
C ALA A 379 -18.29 -5.96 -34.20
N PHE A 380 -17.09 -6.06 -33.63
CA PHE A 380 -15.97 -5.15 -33.91
C PHE A 380 -14.77 -5.98 -34.33
N PRO A 381 -14.77 -6.55 -35.56
CA PRO A 381 -13.59 -7.23 -36.06
C PRO A 381 -12.38 -6.30 -35.94
N PRO A 382 -11.20 -6.80 -35.55
CA PRO A 382 -9.99 -6.00 -35.62
C PRO A 382 -9.92 -5.43 -37.04
N ALA A 383 -9.55 -4.15 -37.16
CA ALA A 383 -9.25 -3.60 -38.48
C ALA A 383 -8.14 -4.50 -39.05
N ASP A 384 -8.47 -5.29 -40.08
CA ASP A 384 -7.49 -6.14 -40.71
C ASP A 384 -6.29 -5.25 -41.06
N SER A 385 -5.11 -5.73 -40.66
CA SER A 385 -3.84 -5.37 -41.28
C SER A 385 -3.97 -5.64 -42.78
N SER A 386 -4.55 -4.67 -43.50
CA SER A 386 -4.62 -4.66 -44.93
C SER A 386 -3.21 -4.44 -45.46
N ALA A 387 -2.74 -5.50 -46.13
CA ALA A 387 -1.63 -5.63 -47.07
C ALA A 387 -1.09 -4.35 -47.70
#